data_AF-A0A9D0I8Q0-F1
#
_entry.id   AF-A0A9D0I8Q0-F1
#
_cell.length_a   1.000
_cell.length_b   1.000
_cell.length_c   1.000
_cell.angle_alpha   90.00
_cell.angle_beta   90.00
_cell.angle_gamma   90.00
#
_symmetry.space_group_name_H-M   'P 1'
#
loop_
_entity.id
_entity.type
_entity.pdbx_description
1 polymer ?
#
loop_
_entity_poly.entity_id
_entity_poly.type
_entity_poly.pdbx_seq_one_letter_code
_entity_poly.pdbx_strand_id
1 'polypeptide(L)' 'MNNATRALMLGATLVLAACGSTPQERAAEADAVYKEEKARTLQEYKACVKEANGDEQAMKQCDALLKAIEVLEKD' A
#
# COMPACT_ATOMS: atom_id res chain seq x y z
N MET A 1 -9.06 -53.18 -27.21
CA MET A 1 -8.48 -51.89 -26.80
C MET A 1 -9.62 -51.04 -26.27
N ASN A 2 -9.72 -50.93 -24.94
CA ASN A 2 -10.89 -50.36 -24.28
C ASN A 2 -10.91 -48.83 -24.43
N ASN A 3 -12.01 -48.36 -24.98
CA ASN A 3 -12.47 -46.98 -25.14
C ASN A 3 -12.52 -46.16 -23.82
N ALA A 4 -12.47 -46.82 -22.66
CA ALA A 4 -12.45 -46.16 -21.35
C ALA A 4 -11.13 -45.42 -21.04
N THR A 5 -10.01 -45.77 -21.69
CA THR A 5 -8.70 -45.18 -21.38
C THR A 5 -8.47 -43.81 -22.04
N ARG A 6 -9.29 -43.44 -23.04
CA ARG A 6 -9.17 -42.14 -23.73
C ARG A 6 -9.85 -40.98 -22.98
N ALA A 7 -10.73 -41.26 -22.03
CA ALA A 7 -11.47 -40.23 -21.30
C ALA A 7 -10.67 -39.60 -20.12
N LEU A 8 -9.50 -40.13 -19.80
CA LEU A 8 -8.73 -39.77 -18.60
C LEU A 8 -7.70 -38.64 -18.79
N MET A 9 -7.55 -38.09 -20.00
CA MET A 9 -6.48 -37.13 -20.34
C MET A 9 -6.98 -35.70 -20.64
N LEU A 10 -8.10 -35.28 -20.05
CA LEU A 10 -8.71 -33.96 -20.33
C LEU A 10 -9.14 -33.17 -19.09
N GLY A 11 -8.69 -33.56 -17.88
CA GLY A 11 -9.24 -33.02 -16.63
C GLY A 11 -8.23 -32.66 -15.56
N ALA A 12 -7.03 -32.14 -15.89
CA ALA A 12 -5.99 -31.91 -14.88
C ALA A 12 -5.20 -30.58 -15.00
N THR A 13 -5.74 -29.51 -15.60
CA THR A 13 -4.96 -28.27 -15.80
C THR A 13 -5.57 -26.96 -15.27
N LEU A 14 -6.61 -26.98 -14.44
CA LEU A 14 -7.29 -25.73 -14.04
C LEU A 14 -7.27 -25.35 -12.54
N VAL A 15 -6.39 -25.93 -11.71
CA VAL A 15 -6.37 -25.57 -10.27
C VAL A 15 -4.98 -25.20 -9.76
N LEU A 16 -4.33 -24.23 -10.41
CA LEU A 16 -3.10 -23.59 -9.91
C LEU A 16 -3.20 -22.06 -9.78
N ALA A 17 -4.34 -21.47 -10.11
CA ALA A 17 -4.55 -20.03 -9.98
C ALA A 17 -5.44 -19.73 -8.75
N ALA A 18 -4.87 -19.74 -7.55
CA ALA A 18 -5.32 -18.91 -6.41
C ALA A 18 -4.55 -19.26 -5.11
N CYS A 19 -3.25 -18.98 -5.09
CA CYS A 19 -2.54 -18.73 -3.83
C CYS A 19 -1.83 -17.38 -3.96
N GLY A 20 -2.59 -16.31 -4.17
CA GLY A 20 -2.04 -14.96 -4.28
C GLY A 20 -3.14 -13.93 -4.38
N SER A 21 -3.00 -12.85 -3.63
CA SER A 21 -3.86 -11.67 -3.72
C SER A 21 -3.92 -11.17 -5.15
N THR A 22 -5.13 -10.82 -5.58
CA THR A 22 -5.38 -10.20 -6.89
C THR A 22 -4.70 -8.84 -6.97
N PRO A 23 -4.38 -8.34 -8.18
CA PRO A 23 -3.84 -6.99 -8.35
C PRO A 23 -4.73 -5.90 -7.71
N GLN A 24 -6.05 -6.11 -7.69
CA GLN A 24 -7.01 -5.21 -7.04
C GLN A 24 -6.84 -5.19 -5.52
N GLU A 25 -6.71 -6.37 -4.89
CA GLU A 25 -6.47 -6.46 -3.44
C GLU A 25 -5.14 -5.80 -3.07
N ARG A 26 -4.07 -6.01 -3.86
CA ARG A 26 -2.78 -5.35 -3.61
C ARG A 26 -2.85 -3.83 -3.74
N ALA A 27 -3.61 -3.31 -4.70
CA ALA A 27 -3.81 -1.88 -4.84
C ALA A 27 -4.58 -1.28 -3.65
N ALA A 28 -5.62 -1.99 -3.17
CA ALA A 28 -6.36 -1.57 -1.99
C ALA A 28 -5.52 -1.62 -0.71
N GLU A 29 -4.68 -2.66 -0.54
CA GLU A 29 -3.72 -2.75 0.55
C GLU A 29 -2.70 -1.60 0.52
N ALA A 30 -2.12 -1.31 -0.66
CA ALA A 30 -1.18 -0.19 -0.82
C ALA A 30 -1.83 1.17 -0.51
N ASP A 31 -3.07 1.41 -0.94
CA ASP A 31 -3.82 2.64 -0.63
C ASP A 31 -4.14 2.75 0.87
N ALA A 32 -4.50 1.64 1.52
CA ALA A 32 -4.75 1.61 2.96
C ALA A 32 -3.47 1.93 3.77
N VAL A 33 -2.35 1.29 3.42
CA VAL A 33 -1.04 1.56 4.04
C VAL A 33 -0.65 3.02 3.82
N TYR A 34 -0.79 3.54 2.59
CA TYR A 34 -0.48 4.93 2.30
C TYR A 34 -1.32 5.91 3.16
N LYS A 35 -2.63 5.66 3.29
CA LYS A 35 -3.51 6.49 4.13
C LYS A 35 -3.12 6.45 5.60
N GLU A 36 -2.74 5.30 6.11
CA GLU A 36 -2.28 5.15 7.50
C GLU A 36 -0.98 5.93 7.74
N GLU A 37 0.02 5.74 6.88
CA GLU A 37 1.32 6.43 6.95
C GLU A 37 1.16 7.94 6.83
N LYS A 38 0.28 8.41 5.93
CA LYS A 38 -0.08 9.82 5.80
C LYS A 38 -0.75 10.36 7.07
N ALA A 39 -1.70 9.62 7.63
CA ALA A 39 -2.38 10.02 8.86
C ALA A 39 -1.40 10.14 10.04
N ARG A 40 -0.46 9.19 10.18
CA ARG A 40 0.60 9.23 11.19
C ARG A 40 1.51 10.43 11.01
N THR A 41 1.99 10.66 9.79
CA THR A 41 2.88 11.79 9.47
C THR A 41 2.21 13.14 9.75
N LEU A 42 0.91 13.27 9.49
CA LEU A 42 0.15 14.48 9.84
C LEU A 42 -0.01 14.67 11.36
N GLN A 43 -0.09 13.59 12.14
CA GLN A 43 -0.09 13.68 13.60
C GLN A 43 1.29 14.12 14.13
N GLU A 44 2.37 13.56 13.58
CA GLU A 44 3.75 13.96 13.89
C GLU A 44 3.99 15.43 13.54
N TYR A 45 3.50 15.90 12.40
CA TYR A 45 3.54 17.32 12.03
C TYR A 45 2.83 18.20 13.07
N LYS A 46 1.61 17.83 13.49
CA LYS A 46 0.87 18.59 14.52
C LYS A 46 1.61 18.64 15.86
N ALA A 47 2.25 17.54 16.26
CA ALA A 47 3.08 17.51 17.46
C ALA A 47 4.29 18.43 17.31
N CYS A 48 5.01 18.33 16.19
CA CYS A 48 6.16 19.18 15.87
C CYS A 48 5.80 20.67 15.90
N VAL A 49 4.70 21.09 15.26
CA VAL A 49 4.26 22.49 15.26
C VAL A 49 3.93 22.98 16.67
N LYS A 50 3.32 22.12 17.49
CA LYS A 50 3.01 22.45 18.88
C LYS A 50 4.28 22.63 19.71
N GLU A 51 5.29 21.79 19.49
CA GLU A 51 6.60 21.88 20.17
C GLU A 51 7.43 23.07 19.68
N ALA A 52 7.38 23.37 18.38
CA ALA A 52 8.04 24.51 17.77
C ALA A 52 7.54 25.83 18.37
N ASN A 53 6.27 25.91 18.78
CA ASN A 53 5.69 27.05 19.51
C ASN A 53 6.00 28.42 18.85
N GLY A 54 5.98 28.46 17.51
CA GLY A 54 6.26 29.67 16.72
C GLY A 54 7.73 29.93 16.40
N ASP A 55 8.66 29.06 16.81
CA ASP A 55 10.06 29.15 16.40
C ASP A 55 10.21 28.85 14.90
N GLU A 56 10.70 29.83 14.14
CA GLU A 56 10.77 29.75 12.68
C GLU A 56 11.71 28.63 12.19
N GLN A 57 12.78 28.33 12.94
CA GLN A 57 13.72 27.28 12.56
C GLN A 57 13.14 25.88 12.82
N ALA A 58 12.42 25.70 13.91
CA ALA A 58 11.71 24.46 14.23
C ALA A 58 10.53 24.23 13.28
N MET A 59 9.78 25.28 12.93
CA MET A 59 8.68 25.19 11.94
C MET A 59 9.18 24.69 10.58
N LYS A 60 10.35 25.15 10.11
CA LYS A 60 10.97 24.67 8.86
C LYS A 60 11.30 23.17 8.90
N GLN A 61 11.61 22.63 10.08
CA GLN A 61 11.83 21.20 10.26
C GLN A 61 10.52 20.42 10.23
N CYS A 62 9.44 20.96 10.82
CA CYS A 62 8.11 20.38 10.71
C CYS A 62 7.63 20.30 9.26
N ASP A 63 7.89 21.32 8.45
CA ASP A 63 7.49 21.37 7.03
C ASP A 63 8.13 20.27 6.19
N ALA A 64 9.26 19.70 6.61
CA ALA A 64 9.89 18.57 5.93
C ALA A 64 9.01 17.31 5.94
N LEU A 65 8.19 17.13 6.99
CA LEU A 65 7.23 16.01 7.09
C LEU A 65 6.13 16.11 6.03
N LEU A 66 5.65 17.33 5.74
CA LEU A 66 4.64 17.54 4.70
C LEU A 66 5.20 17.32 3.30
N LYS A 67 6.43 17.77 3.05
CA LYS A 67 7.11 17.54 1.76
C LYS A 67 7.29 16.06 1.44
N ALA A 68 7.52 15.22 2.44
CA ALA A 68 7.62 13.77 2.25
C ALA A 68 6.30 13.16 1.74
N ILE A 69 5.16 13.64 2.23
CA ILE A 69 3.83 13.22 1.74
C ILE A 69 3.59 13.74 0.31
N GLU A 70 3.90 15.01 0.04
CA GLU A 70 3.66 15.61 -1.28
C GLU A 70 4.41 14.94 -2.43
N VAL A 71 5.57 14.35 -2.17
CA VAL A 71 6.32 13.55 -3.16
C VAL A 71 5.54 12.29 -3.50
N LEU A 72 5.00 11.60 -2.50
CA LEU A 72 4.23 10.36 -2.66
C LEU A 72 2.87 10.57 -3.35
N GLU A 73 2.34 11.80 -3.38
CA GLU A 73 1.08 12.14 -4.07
C GLU A 73 1.25 12.47 -5.55
N LYS A 74 2.49 12.71 -6.00
CA LYS A 74 2.80 13.10 -7.37
C LYS A 74 3.27 11.94 -8.24
N ASP A 75 3.54 10.78 -7.62
CA ASP A 75 3.83 9.51 -8.28
C ASP A 75 2.54 8.71 -8.57
#